data_AF-A0A3S5BFU6-F1
#
_entry.id   AF-A0A3S5BFU6-F1
#
_cell.length_a   1.000
_cell.length_b   1.000
_cell.length_c   1.000
_cell.angle_alpha   90.00
_cell.angle_beta   90.00
_cell.angle_gamma   90.00
#
_symmetry.space_group_name_H-M   'P 1'
#
loop_
_entity.id
_entity.type
_entity.pdbx_description
1 polymer ?
#
loop_
_entity_poly.entity_id
_entity_poly.type
_entity_poly.pdbx_seq_one_letter_code
_entity_poly.pdbx_strand_id
1 'polypeptide(L)' 'MQAPDYSNYSLAELEDVLANIDKEQYPDRVSAVLKEIALRHPLTSKTETSQHQDSSHPQNTANHDPVLAEDR' A
#
# COMPACT_ATOMS: atom_id res chain seq x y z
N MET A 1 -14.91 14.57 20.40
CA MET A 1 -15.87 13.89 19.51
C MET A 1 -15.06 12.85 18.76
N GLN A 2 -15.33 11.56 18.98
CA GLN A 2 -14.61 10.47 18.31
C GLN A 2 -14.96 10.52 16.82
N ALA A 3 -13.98 10.71 15.95
CA ALA A 3 -14.22 10.52 14.53
C ALA A 3 -14.56 9.03 14.30
N PRO A 4 -15.56 8.69 13.46
CA PRO A 4 -15.83 7.30 13.13
C PRO A 4 -14.61 6.66 12.47
N ASP A 5 -14.20 5.49 12.94
CA ASP A 5 -13.13 4.71 12.32
C ASP A 5 -13.64 4.04 11.05
N TYR A 6 -13.58 4.75 9.93
CA TYR A 6 -13.96 4.27 8.60
C TYR A 6 -13.18 3.03 8.15
N SER A 7 -12.04 2.72 8.78
CA SER A 7 -11.28 1.50 8.49
C SER A 7 -12.00 0.23 8.95
N ASN A 8 -12.90 0.30 9.92
CA ASN A 8 -13.74 -0.85 10.32
C ASN A 8 -15.02 -0.98 9.48
N TYR A 9 -15.36 0.03 8.67
CA TYR A 9 -16.56 0.02 7.85
C TYR A 9 -16.35 -0.89 6.64
N SER A 10 -17.39 -1.61 6.25
CA SER A 10 -17.42 -2.35 4.99
C SER A 10 -17.53 -1.39 3.81
N LEU A 11 -17.14 -1.83 2.61
CA LEU A 11 -17.26 -1.00 1.40
C LEU A 11 -18.67 -0.43 1.22
N ALA A 12 -19.70 -1.27 1.37
CA ALA A 12 -21.10 -0.86 1.27
C ALA A 12 -21.48 0.20 2.32
N GLU A 13 -20.92 0.12 3.53
CA GLU A 13 -21.18 1.12 4.57
C GLU A 13 -20.47 2.44 4.27
N LEU A 14 -19.28 2.40 3.67
CA LEU A 14 -18.58 3.60 3.21
C LEU A 14 -19.36 4.30 2.08
N GLU A 15 -19.89 3.53 1.13
CA GLU A 15 -20.73 4.05 0.05
C GLU A 15 -22.04 4.66 0.57
N ASP A 16 -22.71 3.99 1.52
CA ASP A 16 -23.92 4.50 2.16
C ASP A 16 -23.64 5.80 2.94
N VAL A 17 -22.54 5.84 3.70
CA VAL A 17 -22.11 7.06 4.38
C VAL A 17 -21.84 8.16 3.36
N LEU A 18 -21.15 7.89 2.25
CA LEU A 18 -20.90 8.90 1.22
C LEU A 18 -22.18 9.43 0.55
N ALA A 19 -23.21 8.59 0.44
CA ALA A 19 -24.51 8.95 -0.11
C ALA A 19 -25.35 9.78 0.87
N ASN A 20 -25.28 9.46 2.16
CA ASN A 20 -26.08 10.09 3.21
C ASN A 20 -25.37 11.24 3.94
N ILE A 21 -24.05 11.38 3.78
CA ILE A 21 -23.29 12.44 4.45
C ILE A 21 -23.51 13.79 3.80
N ASP A 22 -23.68 14.79 4.66
CA ASP A 22 -23.84 16.17 4.28
C ASP A 22 -22.48 16.77 3.89
N LYS A 23 -22.19 16.77 2.59
CA LYS A 23 -20.85 17.06 2.02
C LYS A 23 -20.42 18.51 2.25
N GLU A 24 -21.37 19.41 2.44
CA GLU A 24 -21.12 20.83 2.72
C GLU A 24 -20.72 21.04 4.18
N GLN A 25 -21.31 20.28 5.10
CA GLN A 25 -21.04 20.37 6.53
C GLN A 25 -19.82 19.54 6.95
N TYR A 26 -19.48 18.47 6.23
CA TYR A 26 -18.42 17.54 6.62
C TYR A 26 -17.46 17.16 5.48
N PRO A 27 -16.73 18.14 4.91
CA PRO A 27 -15.79 17.88 3.81
C PRO A 27 -14.66 16.91 4.21
N ASP A 28 -14.15 17.00 5.43
CA ASP A 28 -13.10 16.11 5.94
C ASP A 28 -13.54 14.63 5.99
N ARG A 29 -14.79 14.40 6.40
CA ARG A 29 -15.36 13.05 6.47
C ARG A 29 -15.57 12.46 5.08
N VAL A 30 -16.04 13.27 4.13
CA VAL A 30 -16.16 12.88 2.72
C VAL A 30 -14.80 12.46 2.15
N SER A 31 -13.75 13.25 2.41
CA SER A 31 -12.40 12.94 1.95
C SER A 31 -11.87 11.65 2.55
N ALA A 32 -12.12 11.39 3.84
CA ALA A 32 -11.69 10.16 4.50
C ALA A 32 -12.39 8.92 3.92
N VAL A 33 -13.70 8.99 3.71
CA VAL A 33 -14.51 7.91 3.13
C VAL A 33 -14.10 7.63 1.68
N LEU A 34 -13.91 8.66 0.85
CA LEU A 34 -13.44 8.50 -0.53
C LEU A 34 -12.05 7.86 -0.59
N LYS A 35 -11.15 8.23 0.31
CA LYS A 35 -9.79 7.66 0.39
C LYS A 35 -9.84 6.18 0.74
N GLU A 36 -10.68 5.78 1.69
CA GLU A 36 -10.86 4.39 2.10
C GLU A 36 -11.52 3.54 1.00
N ILE A 37 -12.53 4.09 0.30
CA ILE A 37 -13.11 3.44 -0.89
C ILE A 37 -12.05 3.26 -1.98
N ALA A 38 -11.25 4.29 -2.26
CA ALA A 38 -10.19 4.24 -3.27
C ALA A 38 -9.07 3.25 -2.92
N LEU A 39 -8.72 3.12 -1.63
CA LEU A 39 -7.77 2.12 -1.13
C LEU A 39 -8.25 0.68 -1.38
N ARG A 40 -9.57 0.45 -1.33
CA ARG A 40 -10.19 -0.87 -1.46
C ARG A 40 -10.64 -1.21 -2.88
N HIS A 41 -10.88 -0.19 -3.70
CA HIS A 41 -11.10 -0.29 -5.15
C HIS A 41 -9.88 0.22 -5.94
N PRO A 42 -8.67 -0.35 -5.76
CA PRO A 42 -7.61 -0.09 -6.70
C PRO A 42 -7.99 -0.85 -7.98
N LEU A 43 -8.62 -0.17 -8.93
CA LEU A 43 -8.60 -0.62 -10.32
C LEU A 43 -7.13 -0.60 -10.76
N THR A 44 -6.42 -1.70 -10.52
CA THR A 44 -5.27 -2.16 -11.30
C THR A 44 -4.11 -1.18 -11.49
N SER A 45 -3.86 -0.27 -10.54
CA SER A 45 -2.65 0.57 -10.57
C SER A 45 -1.68 0.10 -9.50
N LYS A 46 -0.71 -0.72 -9.93
CA LYS A 46 0.60 -0.80 -9.29
C LYS A 46 1.12 0.63 -9.02
N THR A 47 2.03 0.77 -8.05
CA THR A 47 2.70 2.01 -7.58
C THR A 47 1.78 2.83 -6.66
N GLU A 48 2.07 3.08 -5.38
CA GLU A 48 3.35 3.36 -4.72
C GLU A 48 3.31 2.88 -3.26
N THR A 49 3.97 1.75 -2.98
CA THR A 49 4.76 1.68 -1.75
C THR A 49 6.03 2.48 -2.03
N SER A 50 5.93 3.82 -1.92
CA SER A 50 7.11 4.69 -1.89
C SER A 50 7.78 4.53 -0.52
N GLN A 51 8.34 3.34 -0.28
CA GLN A 51 9.52 3.19 0.54
C GLN A 51 10.71 3.29 -0.41
N HIS A 52 11.07 4.54 -0.73
CA HIS A 52 12.47 4.93 -0.97
C HIS A 52 13.36 4.22 0.08
N GLN A 53 14.48 3.54 -0.19
CA GLN A 53 15.48 3.61 -1.27
C GLN A 53 16.12 2.21 -1.44
N ASP A 54 16.21 1.69 -2.65
CA ASP A 54 17.45 1.65 -3.46
C ASP A 54 18.73 1.33 -2.68
N SER A 55 19.17 0.08 -2.78
CA SER A 55 20.58 -0.25 -2.96
C SER A 55 20.64 -1.53 -3.77
N SER A 56 20.80 -1.30 -5.06
CA SER A 56 21.02 -2.25 -6.13
C SER A 56 21.96 -3.40 -5.75
N HIS A 57 21.49 -4.62 -5.99
CA HIS A 57 22.30 -5.83 -5.99
C HIS A 57 22.87 -6.02 -7.41
N PRO A 58 24.19 -5.91 -7.63
CA PRO A 58 24.81 -6.67 -8.69
C PRO A 58 25.28 -8.01 -8.11
N GLN A 59 24.77 -9.08 -8.71
CA GLN A 59 25.25 -10.44 -8.52
C GLN A 59 26.78 -10.49 -8.71
N ASN A 60 27.48 -11.03 -7.73
CA ASN A 60 28.74 -11.74 -8.01
C ASN A 60 28.58 -13.16 -7.49
N THR A 61 28.24 -14.06 -8.41
CA THR A 61 28.32 -15.50 -8.25
C THR A 61 29.78 -15.91 -8.14
N ALA A 62 30.36 -15.77 -6.96
CA ALA A 62 31.64 -16.41 -6.63
C ALA A 62 31.38 -17.81 -6.04
N ASN A 63 30.69 -18.66 -6.81
CA ASN A 63 30.83 -20.11 -6.67
C ASN A 63 31.91 -20.54 -7.66
N HIS A 64 33.17 -20.51 -7.23
CA HIS A 64 34.16 -21.43 -7.77
C HIS A 64 35.23 -21.66 -6.71
N ASP A 65 34.89 -22.47 -5.72
CA ASP A 65 35.88 -23.35 -5.13
C ASP A 65 36.09 -24.51 -6.12
N PRO A 66 37.33 -24.73 -6.57
CA PRO A 66 37.78 -26.08 -6.73
C PRO A 66 39.05 -26.28 -5.90
N VAL A 67 38.90 -27.04 -4.84
CA VAL A 67 39.93 -27.90 -4.28
C VAL A 67 40.69 -28.66 -5.39
N LEU A 68 42.02 -28.50 -5.44
CA LEU A 68 43.03 -29.50 -5.83
C LEU A 68 44.41 -28.86 -5.59
N ALA A 69 45.13 -29.13 -4.50
CA ALA A 69 45.94 -30.33 -4.26
C ALA A 69 46.90 -30.69 -5.42
N GLU A 70 48.12 -31.05 -5.02
CA GLU A 70 49.16 -31.82 -5.74
C GLU A 70 50.35 -31.03 -6.34
N ASP A 71 51.40 -30.92 -5.51
CA ASP A 71 52.72 -31.54 -5.70
C ASP A 71 53.32 -31.59 -7.13
N ARG A 72 54.39 -30.81 -7.37
CA ARG A 72 55.63 -31.27 -8.04
C ARG A 72 56.77 -30.26 -7.94
#